data_AF-A0A0S8L0G8-F1
#
_entry.id   AF-A0A0S8L0G8-F1
#
_cell.length_a   1.000
_cell.length_b   1.000
_cell.length_c   1.000
_cell.angle_alpha   90.00
_cell.angle_beta   90.00
_cell.angle_gamma   90.00
#
_symmetry.space_group_name_H-M   'P 1'
#
loop_
_entity.id
_entity.type
_entity.pdbx_description
1 polymer ?
#
loop_
_entity_poly.entity_id
_entity_poly.type
_entity_poly.pdbx_seq_one_letter_code
_entity_poly.pdbx_strand_id
1 'polypeptide(L)'
;MLTPPTLLRRCALCLTATFGLGVGMLANAADDAANLGTDYAFLFLMTLSPDFAAANYTIRNEDGSDVDISIARLPFHFDLMATKARKLQLEVALAYQQTKEVIATFPAPGESIDSKWTTYGGGLGLTYEQELTEHLRFRPSLRAGVARMDNRATYNGVLTNSIKDQLEGTLLNWETNASVINLGLGLGYDWSLRDRTSSIKADAYHVYVDSFGESNAAVKFTERANMLALKADMIFPTNFAIAEKRLDLVLLLGTNSFFGENRRTLGYTTSYQLGVGSELPLSWEDRQHGHIRLSGQVLWADNMRGWLITVGYNPN
;
A
#
# COMPACT_ATOMS: atom_id res chain seq x y z
N MET A 1 11.78 -10.27 -15.44
CA MET A 1 10.75 -9.48 -14.73
C MET A 1 10.00 -10.44 -13.85
N LEU A 2 10.45 -10.46 -12.61
CA LEU A 2 10.37 -11.54 -11.66
C LEU A 2 9.73 -10.89 -10.44
N THR A 3 8.57 -11.36 -10.00
CA THR A 3 8.01 -10.96 -8.71
C THR A 3 9.06 -11.24 -7.62
N PRO A 4 9.15 -10.45 -6.53
CA PRO A 4 10.06 -10.70 -5.40
C PRO A 4 10.22 -12.20 -5.00
N PRO A 5 9.16 -13.05 -5.01
CA PRO A 5 9.23 -14.49 -4.75
C PRO A 5 10.17 -15.31 -5.67
N THR A 6 10.39 -14.89 -6.91
CA THR A 6 11.19 -15.68 -7.86
C THR A 6 12.70 -15.45 -7.71
N LEU A 7 13.12 -14.38 -7.00
CA LEU A 7 14.53 -14.06 -6.75
C LEU A 7 15.11 -14.84 -5.56
N LEU A 8 14.38 -14.98 -4.45
CA LEU A 8 14.83 -15.80 -3.32
C LEU A 8 15.01 -17.27 -3.72
N ARG A 9 14.12 -17.79 -4.56
CA ARG A 9 14.25 -19.13 -5.14
C ARG A 9 15.41 -19.23 -6.14
N ARG A 10 15.66 -18.20 -6.96
CA ARG A 10 16.82 -18.14 -7.87
C ARG A 10 18.14 -18.03 -7.11
N CYS A 11 18.23 -17.26 -6.04
CA CYS A 11 19.40 -17.19 -5.17
C CYS A 11 19.63 -18.54 -4.45
N ALA A 12 18.57 -19.19 -3.95
CA ALA A 12 18.66 -20.52 -3.35
C ALA A 12 19.06 -21.60 -4.38
N LEU A 13 18.55 -21.54 -5.61
CA LEU A 13 18.98 -22.41 -6.72
C LEU A 13 20.42 -22.08 -7.20
N CYS A 14 20.81 -20.81 -7.26
CA CYS A 14 22.16 -20.39 -7.63
C CYS A 14 23.21 -20.83 -6.59
N LEU A 15 22.84 -20.87 -5.31
CA LEU A 15 23.67 -21.40 -4.23
C LEU A 15 23.94 -22.91 -4.37
N THR A 16 23.06 -23.66 -5.04
CA THR A 16 23.35 -25.05 -5.42
C THR A 16 24.26 -25.18 -6.64
N ALA A 17 24.42 -24.12 -7.44
CA ALA A 17 25.23 -24.10 -8.66
C ALA A 17 26.67 -23.57 -8.45
N THR A 18 27.11 -23.42 -7.20
CA THR A 18 28.40 -22.80 -6.81
C THR A 18 29.65 -23.66 -7.08
N PHE A 19 29.73 -24.30 -8.24
CA PHE A 19 30.97 -24.89 -8.78
C PHE A 19 31.16 -24.43 -10.24
N GLY A 20 31.47 -23.15 -10.46
CA GLY A 20 31.85 -22.64 -11.79
C GLY A 20 31.71 -21.12 -11.94
N LEU A 21 32.74 -20.38 -11.56
CA LEU A 21 32.77 -18.90 -11.59
C LEU A 21 32.87 -18.35 -13.02
N GLY A 22 32.04 -17.34 -13.34
CA GLY A 22 32.16 -16.53 -14.54
C GLY A 22 31.72 -15.08 -14.29
N VAL A 23 32.44 -14.13 -14.86
CA VAL A 23 32.30 -12.66 -14.70
C VAL A 23 30.89 -12.12 -15.01
N GLY A 24 30.04 -12.89 -15.71
CA GLY A 24 28.62 -12.58 -15.90
C GLY A 24 27.74 -12.68 -14.63
N MET A 25 28.19 -13.37 -13.57
CA MET A 25 27.45 -13.46 -12.31
C MET A 25 27.42 -12.15 -11.51
N LEU A 26 28.45 -11.30 -11.61
CA LEU A 26 28.48 -10.03 -10.88
C LEU A 26 27.52 -8.99 -11.47
N ALA A 27 27.33 -9.00 -12.79
CA ALA A 27 26.32 -8.17 -13.45
C ALA A 27 24.90 -8.64 -13.10
N ASN A 28 24.64 -9.95 -13.14
CA ASN A 28 23.35 -10.51 -12.74
C ASN A 28 23.06 -10.31 -11.24
N ALA A 29 24.06 -10.44 -10.36
CA ALA A 29 23.87 -10.18 -8.93
C ALA A 29 23.60 -8.70 -8.61
N ALA A 30 24.19 -7.78 -9.39
CA ALA A 30 23.91 -6.35 -9.26
C ALA A 30 22.51 -5.99 -9.78
N ASP A 31 22.08 -6.57 -10.91
CA ASP A 31 20.71 -6.42 -11.42
C ASP A 31 19.68 -7.05 -10.47
N ASP A 32 19.98 -8.22 -9.91
CA ASP A 32 19.14 -8.91 -8.94
C ASP A 32 19.05 -8.12 -7.62
N ALA A 33 20.15 -7.52 -7.15
CA ALA A 33 20.15 -6.63 -5.98
C ALA A 33 19.40 -5.32 -6.24
N ALA A 34 19.51 -4.74 -7.43
CA ALA A 34 18.77 -3.55 -7.82
C ALA A 34 17.26 -3.82 -7.82
N ASN A 35 16.83 -4.96 -8.35
CA ASN A 35 15.42 -5.38 -8.34
C ASN A 35 14.87 -5.56 -6.92
N LEU A 36 15.67 -6.07 -5.97
CA LEU A 36 15.26 -6.18 -4.57
C LEU A 36 15.00 -4.81 -3.92
N GLY A 37 15.85 -3.82 -4.23
CA GLY A 37 15.65 -2.44 -3.77
C GLY A 37 14.33 -1.85 -4.25
N THR A 38 13.97 -2.10 -5.52
CA THR A 38 12.70 -1.68 -6.10
C THR A 38 11.50 -2.32 -5.40
N ASP A 39 11.57 -3.61 -5.09
CA ASP A 39 10.51 -4.33 -4.37
C ASP A 39 10.33 -3.82 -2.94
N TYR A 40 11.43 -3.57 -2.22
CA TYR A 40 11.38 -3.02 -0.86
C TYR A 40 10.82 -1.60 -0.82
N ALA A 41 11.26 -0.74 -1.73
CA ALA A 41 10.70 0.60 -1.87
C ALA A 41 9.18 0.57 -2.12
N PHE A 42 8.73 -0.43 -2.87
CA PHE A 42 7.31 -0.59 -3.14
C PHE A 42 6.53 -0.99 -1.88
N LEU A 43 7.05 -1.88 -1.04
CA LEU A 43 6.41 -2.21 0.24
C LEU A 43 6.29 -0.98 1.15
N PHE A 44 7.31 -0.12 1.18
CA PHE A 44 7.24 1.17 1.87
C PHE A 44 6.19 2.11 1.27
N LEU A 45 6.11 2.18 -0.06
CA LEU A 45 5.10 2.94 -0.78
C LEU A 45 3.69 2.48 -0.40
N MET A 46 3.42 1.17 -0.38
CA MET A 46 2.11 0.62 0.01
C MET A 46 1.75 0.94 1.46
N THR A 47 2.73 0.87 2.36
CA THR A 47 2.52 1.15 3.79
C THR A 47 2.18 2.63 4.02
N LEU A 48 2.91 3.54 3.39
CA LEU A 48 2.84 4.99 3.66
C LEU A 48 1.94 5.78 2.69
N SER A 49 1.42 5.16 1.61
CA SER A 49 0.51 5.83 0.67
C SER A 49 -0.97 5.64 1.02
N PRO A 50 -1.79 6.71 0.94
CA PRO A 50 -3.18 6.67 1.40
C PRO A 50 -4.08 5.75 0.56
N ASP A 51 -3.72 5.47 -0.69
CA ASP A 51 -4.57 4.68 -1.60
C ASP A 51 -4.44 3.16 -1.48
N PHE A 52 -3.48 2.68 -0.68
CA PHE A 52 -3.27 1.25 -0.37
C PHE A 52 -3.68 0.89 1.06
N ALA A 53 -4.15 1.87 1.82
CA ALA A 53 -4.35 1.84 3.26
C ALA A 53 -5.41 0.80 3.71
N ALA A 54 -5.06 -0.04 4.68
CA ALA A 54 -5.93 -0.96 5.42
C ALA A 54 -6.45 -2.22 4.70
N ALA A 55 -5.74 -2.69 3.67
CA ALA A 55 -6.17 -3.84 2.89
C ALA A 55 -5.38 -5.13 3.20
N ASN A 56 -6.05 -6.26 3.02
CA ASN A 56 -5.44 -7.58 2.98
C ASN A 56 -5.37 -8.04 1.53
N TYR A 57 -4.18 -8.41 1.08
CA TYR A 57 -3.89 -8.88 -0.27
C TYR A 57 -3.31 -10.28 -0.22
N THR A 58 -3.70 -11.10 -1.18
CA THR A 58 -3.02 -12.35 -1.52
C THR A 58 -2.59 -12.23 -2.97
N ILE A 59 -1.28 -12.28 -3.20
CA ILE A 59 -0.68 -12.35 -4.53
C ILE A 59 -0.43 -13.82 -4.82
N ARG A 60 -1.06 -14.33 -5.88
CA ARG A 60 -0.89 -15.72 -6.29
C ARG A 60 0.24 -15.83 -7.30
N ASN A 61 1.19 -16.72 -7.02
CA ASN A 61 2.25 -17.05 -7.95
C ASN A 61 1.98 -18.41 -8.60
N GLU A 62 2.33 -18.55 -9.88
CA GLU A 62 2.08 -19.78 -10.67
C GLU A 62 2.85 -21.00 -10.11
N ASP A 63 3.86 -20.78 -9.28
CA ASP A 63 4.68 -21.80 -8.65
C ASP A 63 4.23 -22.21 -7.24
N GLY A 64 3.11 -21.66 -6.76
CA GLY A 64 2.47 -22.04 -5.50
C GLY A 64 2.99 -21.33 -4.23
N SER A 65 3.91 -20.37 -4.37
CA SER A 65 4.39 -19.51 -3.27
C SER A 65 3.50 -18.27 -3.12
N ASP A 66 2.29 -18.44 -2.58
CA ASP A 66 1.39 -17.31 -2.36
C ASP A 66 2.00 -16.32 -1.34
N VAL A 67 1.90 -15.02 -1.64
CA VAL A 67 2.38 -13.93 -0.76
C VAL A 67 1.18 -13.22 -0.15
N ASP A 68 1.09 -13.24 1.17
CA ASP A 68 0.05 -12.55 1.93
C ASP A 68 0.57 -11.23 2.49
N ILE A 69 -0.14 -10.14 2.22
CA ILE A 69 0.18 -8.78 2.68
C ILE A 69 -1.02 -8.23 3.45
N SER A 70 -0.81 -7.89 4.71
CA SER A 70 -1.81 -7.22 5.55
C SER A 70 -1.32 -5.81 5.88
N ILE A 71 -2.09 -4.79 5.51
CA ILE A 71 -1.80 -3.39 5.84
C ILE A 71 -2.87 -2.90 6.80
N ALA A 72 -2.46 -2.15 7.82
CA ALA A 72 -3.32 -1.40 8.73
C ALA A 72 -2.82 0.04 8.76
N ARG A 73 -3.72 1.01 8.61
CA ARG A 73 -3.37 2.43 8.63
C ARG A 73 -4.43 3.24 9.35
N LEU A 74 -3.96 4.20 10.14
CA LEU A 74 -4.76 5.10 10.97
C LEU A 74 -4.40 6.54 10.61
N PRO A 75 -5.13 7.16 9.66
CA PRO A 75 -4.95 8.57 9.32
C PRO A 75 -5.85 9.46 10.18
N PHE A 76 -5.28 10.52 10.73
CA PHE A 76 -5.96 11.60 11.45
C PHE A 76 -5.86 12.88 10.63
N HIS A 77 -6.98 13.56 10.44
CA HIS A 77 -7.05 14.79 9.64
C HIS A 77 -7.42 15.97 10.54
N PHE A 78 -6.67 17.05 10.42
CA PHE A 78 -6.86 18.28 11.17
C PHE A 78 -7.01 19.45 10.20
N ASP A 79 -8.12 20.16 10.29
CA ASP A 79 -8.37 21.33 9.46
C ASP A 79 -7.65 22.53 10.08
N LEU A 80 -6.54 22.94 9.48
CA LEU A 80 -5.76 24.10 9.91
C LEU A 80 -6.43 25.42 9.49
N MET A 81 -7.09 25.40 8.34
CA MET A 81 -7.89 26.50 7.81
C MET A 81 -9.05 25.91 7.02
N ALA A 82 -10.26 26.39 7.28
CA ALA A 82 -11.44 26.00 6.51
C ALA A 82 -12.30 27.25 6.23
N THR A 83 -12.42 27.58 4.95
CA THR A 83 -13.31 28.61 4.41
C THR A 83 -14.16 27.95 3.32
N LYS A 84 -15.28 28.57 2.92
CA LYS A 84 -16.13 28.05 1.83
C LYS A 84 -15.34 27.62 0.59
N ALA A 85 -14.41 28.45 0.10
CA ALA A 85 -13.67 28.17 -1.13
C ALA A 85 -12.30 27.48 -0.95
N ARG A 86 -11.81 27.35 0.29
CA ARG A 86 -10.42 26.97 0.57
C ARG A 86 -10.31 26.18 1.86
N LYS A 87 -9.58 25.07 1.83
CA LYS A 87 -9.33 24.23 2.99
C LYS A 87 -7.87 23.81 3.03
N LEU A 88 -7.18 24.04 4.15
CA LEU A 88 -5.85 23.52 4.42
C LEU A 88 -5.95 22.47 5.51
N GLN A 89 -5.54 21.25 5.20
CA GLN A 89 -5.64 20.10 6.08
C GLN A 89 -4.27 19.49 6.34
N LEU A 90 -4.01 19.22 7.62
CA LEU A 90 -2.89 18.41 8.08
C LEU A 90 -3.35 16.97 8.28
N GLU A 91 -2.66 16.03 7.67
CA GLU A 91 -2.83 14.60 7.84
C GLU A 91 -1.68 14.07 8.72
N VAL A 92 -1.99 13.28 9.74
CA VAL A 92 -1.03 12.50 10.52
C VAL A 92 -1.42 11.05 10.37
N ALA A 93 -0.53 10.20 9.85
CA ALA A 93 -0.84 8.80 9.61
C ALA A 93 0.15 7.89 10.35
N LEU A 94 -0.39 6.84 10.97
CA LEU A 94 0.38 5.70 11.46
C LEU A 94 0.03 4.49 10.60
N ALA A 95 1.03 3.68 10.25
CA ALA A 95 0.85 2.52 9.42
C ALA A 95 1.65 1.32 9.94
N TYR A 96 1.05 0.15 9.78
CA TYR A 96 1.63 -1.16 10.07
C TYR A 96 1.35 -2.08 8.89
N GLN A 97 2.36 -2.77 8.41
CA GLN A 97 2.23 -3.76 7.37
C GLN A 97 2.94 -5.04 7.81
N GLN A 98 2.33 -6.17 7.48
CA GLN A 98 2.95 -7.48 7.63
C GLN A 98 2.83 -8.24 6.32
N THR A 99 3.96 -8.76 5.83
CA THR A 99 4.02 -9.63 4.65
C THR A 99 4.55 -10.98 5.08
N LYS A 100 3.89 -12.05 4.65
CA LYS A 100 4.33 -13.43 4.87
C LYS A 100 4.48 -14.15 3.55
N GLU A 101 5.52 -14.95 3.44
CA GLU A 101 5.79 -15.80 2.30
C GLU A 101 6.41 -17.11 2.77
N VAL A 102 5.99 -18.22 2.13
CA VAL A 102 6.58 -19.54 2.33
C VAL A 102 7.26 -19.96 1.04
N ILE A 103 8.57 -20.14 1.08
CA ILE A 103 9.39 -20.48 -0.08
C ILE A 103 9.80 -21.95 0.05
N ALA A 104 9.28 -22.79 -0.85
CA ALA A 104 9.78 -24.16 -1.01
C ALA A 104 11.16 -24.13 -1.69
N THR A 105 12.19 -24.51 -0.95
CA THR A 105 13.59 -24.30 -1.36
C THR A 105 14.13 -25.50 -2.16
N PHE A 106 13.74 -26.71 -1.77
CA PHE A 106 14.19 -27.96 -2.38
C PHE A 106 12.99 -28.86 -2.72
N PRO A 107 13.10 -29.73 -3.74
CA PRO A 107 12.07 -30.72 -4.06
C PRO A 107 11.94 -31.84 -3.00
N ALA A 108 12.61 -31.72 -1.85
CA ALA A 108 12.54 -32.65 -0.74
C ALA A 108 11.40 -32.27 0.22
N PRO A 109 10.59 -33.23 0.70
CA PRO A 109 9.57 -32.97 1.71
C PRO A 109 10.17 -32.38 2.99
N GLY A 110 9.62 -31.27 3.48
CA GLY A 110 10.00 -30.66 4.76
C GLY A 110 11.10 -29.59 4.70
N GLU A 111 11.53 -29.19 3.50
CA GLU A 111 12.49 -28.10 3.30
C GLU A 111 11.76 -26.79 2.89
N SER A 112 11.71 -25.80 3.79
CA SER A 112 11.07 -24.51 3.51
C SER A 112 11.75 -23.33 4.22
N ILE A 113 11.59 -22.14 3.65
CA ILE A 113 11.93 -20.87 4.28
C ILE A 113 10.65 -20.08 4.47
N ASP A 114 10.30 -19.83 5.73
CA ASP A 114 9.17 -18.98 6.08
C ASP A 114 9.71 -17.56 6.32
N SER A 115 9.48 -16.66 5.36
CA SER A 115 9.91 -15.27 5.45
C SER A 115 8.75 -14.37 5.91
N LYS A 116 9.03 -13.50 6.87
CA LYS A 116 8.10 -12.53 7.41
C LYS A 116 8.73 -11.15 7.41
N TRP A 117 8.15 -10.23 6.65
CA TRP A 117 8.49 -8.80 6.70
C TRP A 117 7.46 -8.07 7.55
N THR A 118 7.94 -7.21 8.43
CA THR A 118 7.11 -6.33 9.26
C THR A 118 7.56 -4.90 9.05
N THR A 119 6.65 -4.04 8.63
CA THR A 119 6.91 -2.61 8.42
C THR A 119 6.04 -1.81 9.36
N TYR A 120 6.62 -0.83 10.04
CA TYR A 120 5.86 0.13 10.82
C TYR A 120 6.42 1.52 10.57
N GLY A 121 5.54 2.51 10.54
CA GLY A 121 5.95 3.86 10.24
C GLY A 121 4.85 4.87 10.47
N GLY A 122 5.22 6.12 10.23
CA GLY A 122 4.30 7.23 10.32
C GLY A 122 4.70 8.34 9.37
N GLY A 123 3.74 9.21 9.09
CA GLY A 123 3.96 10.33 8.21
C GLY A 123 3.05 11.51 8.52
N LEU A 124 3.44 12.63 7.94
CA LEU A 124 2.71 13.88 7.95
C LEU A 124 2.37 14.26 6.51
N GLY A 125 1.19 14.82 6.31
CA GLY A 125 0.71 15.30 5.03
C GLY A 125 0.10 16.67 5.15
N LEU A 126 0.36 17.54 4.17
CA LEU A 126 -0.37 18.78 3.99
C LEU A 126 -1.14 18.68 2.69
N THR A 127 -2.45 18.89 2.76
CA THR A 127 -3.32 18.98 1.58
C THR A 127 -3.98 20.35 1.59
N TYR A 128 -3.79 21.09 0.50
CA TYR A 128 -4.51 22.33 0.26
C TYR A 128 -5.59 22.03 -0.77
N GLU A 129 -6.82 22.45 -0.49
CA GLU A 129 -7.98 22.28 -1.35
C GLU A 129 -8.51 23.67 -1.74
N GLN A 130 -8.70 23.86 -3.04
CA GLN A 130 -9.23 25.08 -3.64
C GLN A 130 -10.43 24.73 -4.50
N GLU A 131 -11.57 25.33 -4.20
CA GLU A 131 -12.73 25.31 -5.09
C GLU A 131 -12.40 26.11 -6.35
N LEU A 132 -12.47 25.45 -7.51
CA LEU A 132 -12.38 26.08 -8.82
C LEU A 132 -13.78 26.47 -9.33
N THR A 133 -14.78 25.65 -9.00
CA THR A 133 -16.20 25.88 -9.20
C THR A 133 -16.97 25.30 -8.01
N GLU A 134 -18.29 25.48 -7.96
CA GLU A 134 -19.16 24.90 -6.91
C GLU A 134 -19.07 23.37 -6.80
N HIS A 135 -18.62 22.70 -7.86
CA HIS A 135 -18.53 21.24 -7.94
C HIS A 135 -17.10 20.74 -8.08
N LEU A 136 -16.18 21.56 -8.60
CA LEU A 136 -14.81 21.15 -8.94
C LEU A 136 -13.81 21.69 -7.92
N ARG A 137 -13.00 20.80 -7.35
CA ARG A 137 -11.96 21.11 -6.37
C ARG A 137 -10.60 20.64 -6.85
N PHE A 138 -9.58 21.48 -6.66
CA PHE A 138 -8.19 21.15 -6.90
C PHE A 138 -7.46 20.96 -5.57
N ARG A 139 -6.69 19.88 -5.44
CA ARG A 139 -6.13 19.38 -4.18
C ARG A 139 -4.63 19.07 -4.31
N PRO A 140 -3.74 20.07 -4.39
CA PRO A 140 -2.32 19.82 -4.23
C PRO A 140 -2.00 19.30 -2.83
N SER A 141 -1.10 18.34 -2.74
CA SER A 141 -0.68 17.75 -1.48
C SER A 141 0.81 17.41 -1.46
N LEU A 142 1.39 17.49 -0.27
CA LEU A 142 2.76 17.07 0.01
C LEU A 142 2.72 16.21 1.26
N ARG A 143 3.28 15.01 1.19
CA ARG A 143 3.42 14.11 2.33
C ARG A 143 4.86 13.69 2.49
N ALA A 144 5.27 13.50 3.74
CA ALA A 144 6.54 12.93 4.10
C ALA A 144 6.34 11.91 5.22
N GLY A 145 7.07 10.81 5.17
CA GLY A 145 6.98 9.76 6.16
C GLY A 145 8.29 9.04 6.35
N VAL A 146 8.39 8.35 7.47
CA VAL A 146 9.49 7.44 7.78
C VAL A 146 8.91 6.12 8.24
N ALA A 147 9.53 5.04 7.82
CA ALA A 147 9.14 3.71 8.22
C ALA A 147 10.38 2.85 8.43
N ARG A 148 10.24 1.86 9.31
CA ARG A 148 11.22 0.82 9.54
C ARG A 148 10.64 -0.50 9.08
N MET A 149 11.46 -1.32 8.44
CA MET A 149 11.11 -2.66 8.00
C MET A 149 12.11 -3.66 8.57
N ASP A 150 11.58 -4.69 9.21
CA ASP A 150 12.33 -5.82 9.71
C ASP A 150 11.92 -7.06 8.90
N ASN A 151 12.90 -7.73 8.29
CA ASN A 151 12.72 -9.06 7.72
C ASN A 151 13.18 -10.12 8.72
N ARG A 152 12.38 -11.16 8.93
CA ARG A 152 12.74 -12.35 9.71
C ARG A 152 12.40 -13.61 8.94
N ALA A 153 13.33 -14.55 8.88
CA ALA A 153 13.14 -15.84 8.25
C ALA A 153 13.34 -17.00 9.23
N THR A 154 12.51 -18.03 9.08
CA THR A 154 12.66 -19.31 9.76
C THR A 154 13.02 -20.38 8.73
N TYR A 155 14.06 -21.15 9.00
CA TYR A 155 14.58 -22.19 8.11
C TYR A 155 14.15 -23.56 8.62
N ASN A 156 13.34 -24.26 7.83
CA ASN A 156 12.86 -25.60 8.13
C ASN A 156 13.59 -26.61 7.23
N GLY A 157 14.17 -27.65 7.83
CA GLY A 157 14.88 -28.71 7.11
C GLY A 157 16.41 -28.62 7.17
N VAL A 158 17.08 -29.72 6.84
CA VAL A 158 18.54 -29.87 7.01
C VAL A 158 19.28 -29.15 5.90
N LEU A 159 18.79 -29.25 4.66
CA LEU A 159 19.40 -28.59 3.51
C LEU A 159 19.23 -27.07 3.59
N THR A 160 18.06 -26.62 4.01
CA THR A 160 17.75 -25.20 4.14
C THR A 160 18.56 -24.55 5.27
N ASN A 161 18.80 -25.26 6.37
CA ASN A 161 19.70 -24.78 7.42
C ASN A 161 21.17 -24.69 6.98
N SER A 162 21.60 -25.49 6.00
CA SER A 162 22.99 -25.46 5.51
C SER A 162 23.32 -24.19 4.70
N ILE A 163 22.32 -23.55 4.10
CA ILE A 163 22.46 -22.30 3.33
C ILE A 163 22.12 -21.04 4.14
N LYS A 164 21.79 -21.21 5.43
CA LYS A 164 21.37 -20.14 6.32
C LYS A 164 22.37 -18.99 6.37
N ASP A 165 23.64 -19.29 6.67
CA ASP A 165 24.69 -18.28 6.85
C ASP A 165 24.96 -17.45 5.57
N GLN A 166 24.57 -17.97 4.39
CA GLN A 166 24.73 -17.29 3.11
C GLN A 166 23.56 -16.36 2.77
N LEU A 167 22.38 -16.59 3.36
CA LEU A 167 21.17 -15.81 3.14
C LEU A 167 20.96 -14.72 4.21
N GLU A 168 21.48 -14.94 5.43
CA GLU A 168 21.37 -14.01 6.55
C GLU A 168 22.10 -12.67 6.29
N GLY A 169 21.46 -11.58 6.72
CA GLY A 169 21.98 -10.21 6.66
C GLY A 169 21.96 -9.56 5.27
N THR A 170 21.68 -10.30 4.20
CA THR A 170 21.60 -9.75 2.83
C THR A 170 20.22 -9.95 2.22
N LEU A 171 19.73 -11.19 2.17
CA LEU A 171 18.43 -11.52 1.59
C LEU A 171 17.36 -11.67 2.69
N LEU A 172 17.75 -12.24 3.84
CA LEU A 172 16.86 -12.54 4.95
C LEU A 172 17.47 -12.07 6.29
N ASN A 173 16.65 -11.88 7.33
CA ASN A 173 17.09 -11.46 8.68
C ASN A 173 17.84 -10.11 8.69
N TRP A 174 17.23 -9.06 8.16
CA TRP A 174 17.81 -7.71 8.10
C TRP A 174 16.82 -6.64 8.55
N GLU A 175 17.36 -5.47 8.89
CA GLU A 175 16.59 -4.25 9.20
C GLU A 175 17.01 -3.09 8.30
N THR A 176 16.01 -2.30 7.87
CA THR A 176 16.20 -1.06 7.11
C THR A 176 15.21 0.01 7.56
N ASN A 177 15.61 1.27 7.42
CA ASN A 177 14.67 2.40 7.50
C ASN A 177 14.56 3.03 6.13
N ALA A 178 13.40 3.61 5.83
CA ALA A 178 13.20 4.37 4.62
C ALA A 178 12.43 5.65 4.90
N SER A 179 12.81 6.71 4.20
CA SER A 179 12.07 7.95 4.10
C SER A 179 11.26 7.95 2.81
N VAL A 180 10.04 8.48 2.87
CA VAL A 180 9.14 8.58 1.74
C VAL A 180 8.70 10.03 1.61
N ILE A 181 8.83 10.58 0.41
CA ILE A 181 8.28 11.88 0.04
C ILE A 181 7.28 11.65 -1.08
N ASN A 182 6.06 12.14 -0.92
CA ASN A 182 4.98 11.99 -1.87
C ASN A 182 4.44 13.38 -2.25
N LEU A 183 4.54 13.71 -3.54
CA LEU A 183 3.96 14.90 -4.15
C LEU A 183 2.68 14.49 -4.87
N GLY A 184 1.55 15.03 -4.44
CA GLY A 184 0.24 14.69 -4.97
C GLY A 184 -0.48 15.87 -5.61
N LEU A 185 -1.17 15.63 -6.72
CA LEU A 185 -2.10 16.56 -7.34
C LEU A 185 -3.45 15.88 -7.50
N GLY A 186 -4.45 16.39 -6.79
CA GLY A 186 -5.82 15.89 -6.83
C GLY A 186 -6.78 16.80 -7.58
N LEU A 187 -7.75 16.20 -8.23
CA LEU A 187 -8.99 16.83 -8.68
C LEU A 187 -10.15 16.09 -8.01
N GLY A 188 -11.17 16.84 -7.61
CA GLY A 188 -12.41 16.32 -7.06
C GLY A 188 -13.58 16.95 -7.78
N TYR A 189 -14.60 16.16 -8.10
CA TYR A 189 -15.85 16.64 -8.65
C TYR A 189 -17.00 16.08 -7.82
N ASP A 190 -17.80 16.97 -7.24
CA ASP A 190 -18.98 16.62 -6.47
C ASP A 190 -20.24 16.80 -7.31
N TRP A 191 -21.24 15.96 -7.08
CA TRP A 191 -22.56 16.15 -7.65
C TRP A 191 -23.63 15.71 -6.66
N SER A 192 -24.81 16.33 -6.77
CA SER A 192 -25.95 15.96 -5.94
C SER A 192 -26.76 14.85 -6.61
N LEU A 193 -26.95 13.75 -5.88
CA LEU A 193 -27.83 12.65 -6.25
C LEU A 193 -28.88 12.49 -5.15
N ARG A 194 -30.16 12.82 -5.45
CA ARG A 194 -31.28 12.70 -4.49
C ARG A 194 -30.99 13.35 -3.13
N ASP A 195 -30.56 14.61 -3.15
CA ASP A 195 -30.20 15.41 -1.96
C ASP A 195 -29.01 14.87 -1.14
N ARG A 196 -28.21 13.97 -1.72
CA ARG A 196 -26.93 13.50 -1.16
C ARG A 196 -25.78 13.86 -2.08
N THR A 197 -24.68 14.36 -1.53
CA THR A 197 -23.48 14.70 -2.29
C THR A 197 -22.66 13.44 -2.56
N SER A 198 -22.59 13.05 -3.84
CA SER A 198 -21.66 12.03 -4.34
C SER A 198 -20.40 12.72 -4.86
N SER A 199 -19.29 11.99 -4.94
CA SER A 199 -18.02 12.58 -5.37
C SER A 199 -17.18 11.63 -6.22
N ILE A 200 -16.38 12.19 -7.12
CA ILE A 200 -15.33 11.50 -7.86
C ILE A 200 -14.03 12.24 -7.67
N LYS A 201 -12.96 11.51 -7.40
CA LYS A 201 -11.64 12.03 -7.08
C LYS A 201 -10.63 11.36 -7.98
N ALA A 202 -9.79 12.16 -8.61
CA ALA A 202 -8.65 11.71 -9.37
C ALA A 202 -7.40 12.31 -8.73
N ASP A 203 -6.46 11.48 -8.30
CA ASP A 203 -5.24 11.90 -7.64
C ASP A 203 -4.03 11.30 -8.36
N ALA A 204 -3.08 12.15 -8.71
CA ALA A 204 -1.81 11.75 -9.30
C ALA A 204 -0.69 11.97 -8.27
N TYR A 205 0.19 10.99 -8.11
CA TYR A 205 1.26 11.01 -7.13
C TYR A 205 2.61 10.74 -7.78
N HIS A 206 3.60 11.50 -7.36
CA HIS A 206 5.01 11.22 -7.57
C HIS A 206 5.64 10.91 -6.21
N VAL A 207 6.18 9.71 -6.06
CA VAL A 207 6.74 9.24 -4.81
C VAL A 207 8.22 8.95 -4.96
N TYR A 208 8.98 9.43 -4.00
CA TYR A 208 10.40 9.19 -3.84
C TYR A 208 10.63 8.44 -2.54
N VAL A 209 11.34 7.33 -2.60
CA VAL A 209 11.71 6.50 -1.45
C VAL A 209 13.22 6.43 -1.37
N ASP A 210 13.77 6.63 -0.18
CA ASP A 210 15.20 6.57 0.07
C ASP A 210 15.47 5.83 1.38
N SER A 211 16.26 4.76 1.31
CA SER A 211 16.63 3.99 2.48
C SER A 211 17.80 4.60 3.23
N PHE A 212 17.85 4.36 4.54
CA PHE A 212 18.94 4.79 5.41
C PHE A 212 19.09 3.91 6.65
N GLY A 213 20.30 3.89 7.22
CA GLY A 213 20.59 3.17 8.46
C GLY A 213 20.45 1.66 8.31
N GLU A 214 20.81 1.16 7.13
CA GLU A 214 20.71 -0.25 6.77
C GLU A 214 21.74 -1.08 7.51
N SER A 215 21.32 -2.26 7.98
CA SER A 215 22.22 -3.25 8.57
C SER A 215 23.27 -3.79 7.57
N ASN A 216 23.01 -3.68 6.27
CA ASN A 216 23.91 -4.08 5.19
C ASN A 216 23.81 -3.11 4.00
N ALA A 217 24.95 -2.69 3.46
CA ALA A 217 25.03 -1.79 2.30
C ALA A 217 24.37 -2.37 1.03
N ALA A 218 24.28 -3.70 0.91
CA ALA A 218 23.57 -4.36 -0.18
C ALA A 218 22.04 -4.14 -0.15
N VAL A 219 21.49 -3.68 0.98
CA VAL A 219 20.06 -3.41 1.17
C VAL A 219 19.72 -1.91 0.97
N LYS A 220 20.71 -1.09 0.59
CA LYS A 220 20.49 0.32 0.28
C LYS A 220 19.79 0.48 -1.07
N PHE A 221 18.71 1.24 -1.10
CA PHE A 221 17.94 1.52 -2.31
C PHE A 221 17.39 2.95 -2.33
N THR A 222 17.20 3.45 -3.55
CA THR A 222 16.56 4.73 -3.82
C THR A 222 15.66 4.55 -5.02
N GLU A 223 14.38 4.89 -4.87
CA GLU A 223 13.38 4.51 -5.84
C GLU A 223 12.33 5.58 -6.08
N ARG A 224 11.76 5.55 -7.29
CA ARG A 224 10.71 6.45 -7.72
C ARG A 224 9.52 5.69 -8.24
N ALA A 225 8.33 6.13 -7.86
CA ALA A 225 7.09 5.57 -8.34
C ALA A 225 6.12 6.69 -8.73
N ASN A 226 5.38 6.48 -9.81
CA ASN A 226 4.26 7.33 -10.17
C ASN A 226 2.97 6.53 -10.15
N MET A 227 1.94 7.12 -9.59
CA MET A 227 0.63 6.49 -9.44
C MET A 227 -0.48 7.45 -9.80
N LEU A 228 -1.51 6.92 -10.46
CA LEU A 228 -2.79 7.58 -10.64
C LEU A 228 -3.85 6.78 -9.89
N ALA A 229 -4.60 7.44 -9.02
CA ALA A 229 -5.74 6.88 -8.31
C ALA A 229 -7.02 7.58 -8.77
N LEU A 230 -8.05 6.81 -9.08
CA LEU A 230 -9.39 7.32 -9.36
C LEU A 230 -10.35 6.64 -8.38
N LYS A 231 -11.16 7.43 -7.68
CA LYS A 231 -12.14 6.95 -6.69
C LYS A 231 -13.48 7.62 -6.92
N ALA A 232 -14.57 6.88 -6.85
CA ALA A 232 -15.91 7.42 -6.91
C ALA A 232 -16.76 6.87 -5.76
N ASP A 233 -17.38 7.79 -5.03
CA ASP A 233 -18.28 7.51 -3.92
C ASP A 233 -19.68 7.97 -4.32
N MET A 234 -20.60 7.03 -4.50
CA MET A 234 -22.00 7.33 -4.85
C MET A 234 -22.89 7.06 -3.64
N ILE A 235 -23.56 8.09 -3.15
CA ILE A 235 -24.39 8.01 -1.95
C ILE A 235 -25.87 7.92 -2.36
N PHE A 236 -26.54 6.88 -1.88
CA PHE A 236 -27.95 6.62 -2.11
C PHE A 236 -28.72 6.69 -0.79
N PRO A 237 -29.70 7.59 -0.66
CA PRO A 237 -30.53 7.64 0.53
C PRO A 237 -31.40 6.38 0.60
N THR A 238 -31.45 5.75 1.77
CA THR A 238 -32.33 4.59 2.00
C THR A 238 -33.43 4.93 3.00
N ASN A 239 -34.48 4.10 3.01
CA ASN A 239 -35.55 4.17 4.01
C ASN A 239 -35.26 3.31 5.25
N PHE A 240 -34.11 2.64 5.31
CA PHE A 240 -33.72 1.87 6.48
C PHE A 240 -33.24 2.82 7.58
N ALA A 241 -33.74 2.62 8.80
CA ALA A 241 -33.36 3.41 9.96
C ALA A 241 -32.81 2.52 11.07
N ILE A 242 -31.73 2.95 11.70
CA ILE A 242 -31.16 2.36 12.90
C ILE A 242 -31.19 3.43 13.98
N ALA A 243 -31.80 3.14 15.13
CA ALA A 243 -31.98 4.10 16.22
C ALA A 243 -32.60 5.44 15.73
N GLU A 244 -33.69 5.33 14.95
CA GLU A 244 -34.45 6.47 14.37
C GLU A 244 -33.69 7.31 13.32
N LYS A 245 -32.47 6.91 12.97
CA LYS A 245 -31.62 7.61 12.00
C LYS A 245 -31.58 6.86 10.69
N ARG A 246 -31.93 7.55 9.60
CA ARG A 246 -31.86 7.00 8.25
C ARG A 246 -30.41 6.71 7.89
N LEU A 247 -30.20 5.52 7.34
CA LEU A 247 -28.90 5.05 6.87
C LEU A 247 -28.77 5.36 5.39
N ASP A 248 -27.65 5.97 5.01
CA ASP A 248 -27.32 6.16 3.58
C ASP A 248 -26.44 5.00 3.12
N LEU A 249 -26.72 4.46 1.93
CA LEU A 249 -25.92 3.42 1.30
C LEU A 249 -24.88 4.09 0.41
N VAL A 250 -23.62 3.66 0.49
CA VAL A 250 -22.52 4.19 -0.33
C VAL A 250 -22.02 3.09 -1.25
N LEU A 251 -22.01 3.33 -2.55
CA LEU A 251 -21.29 2.52 -3.52
C LEU A 251 -19.90 3.12 -3.73
N LEU A 252 -18.87 2.29 -3.59
CA LEU A 252 -17.46 2.67 -3.67
C LEU A 252 -16.84 2.03 -4.90
N LEU A 253 -16.27 2.83 -5.77
CA LEU A 253 -15.53 2.40 -6.96
C LEU A 253 -14.13 2.99 -6.91
N GLY A 254 -13.13 2.20 -7.27
CA GLY A 254 -11.76 2.68 -7.29
C GLY A 254 -10.90 1.99 -8.35
N THR A 255 -9.88 2.69 -8.82
CA THR A 255 -8.78 2.09 -9.56
C THR A 255 -7.49 2.82 -9.27
N ASN A 256 -6.40 2.06 -9.12
CA ASN A 256 -5.05 2.58 -8.97
C ASN A 256 -4.20 2.06 -10.13
N SER A 257 -3.46 2.93 -10.81
CA SER A 257 -2.59 2.57 -11.91
C SER A 257 -1.19 3.14 -11.71
N PHE A 258 -0.17 2.31 -11.86
CA PHE A 258 1.22 2.73 -11.86
C PHE A 258 1.69 3.09 -13.27
N PHE A 259 2.58 4.07 -13.37
CA PHE A 259 3.15 4.47 -14.66
C PHE A 259 4.62 4.91 -14.52
N GLY A 260 5.33 4.96 -15.65
CA GLY A 260 6.78 5.18 -15.70
C GLY A 260 7.58 3.87 -15.71
N GLU A 261 8.85 3.97 -15.33
CA GLU A 261 9.85 2.88 -15.42
C GLU A 261 9.51 1.70 -14.48
N ASN A 262 8.99 1.98 -13.28
CA ASN A 262 8.68 0.99 -12.25
C ASN A 262 7.21 0.54 -12.22
N ARG A 263 6.49 0.63 -13.35
CA ARG A 263 5.03 0.42 -13.42
C ARG A 263 4.54 -1.04 -13.25
N ARG A 264 5.46 -2.00 -13.16
CA ARG A 264 5.15 -3.45 -13.05
C ARG A 264 5.86 -4.12 -11.89
N THR A 265 6.42 -3.37 -10.94
CA THR A 265 7.19 -3.92 -9.81
C THR A 265 6.38 -4.95 -9.02
N LEU A 266 5.08 -4.73 -8.81
CA LEU A 266 4.20 -5.70 -8.12
C LEU A 266 3.69 -6.86 -8.99
N GLY A 267 4.14 -6.99 -10.23
CA GLY A 267 3.59 -7.95 -11.18
C GLY A 267 2.25 -7.51 -11.80
N TYR A 268 1.66 -6.39 -11.37
CA TYR A 268 0.51 -5.74 -12.00
C TYR A 268 0.75 -4.25 -12.21
N THR A 269 0.03 -3.65 -13.16
CA THR A 269 0.09 -2.20 -13.42
C THR A 269 -1.14 -1.47 -12.90
N THR A 270 -2.30 -2.11 -12.95
CA THR A 270 -3.58 -1.52 -12.54
C THR A 270 -4.31 -2.44 -11.59
N SER A 271 -4.86 -1.88 -10.52
CA SER A 271 -5.81 -2.54 -9.64
C SER A 271 -7.16 -1.85 -9.67
N TYR A 272 -8.19 -2.61 -9.34
CA TYR A 272 -9.57 -2.17 -9.27
C TYR A 272 -10.14 -2.46 -7.90
N GLN A 273 -11.10 -1.63 -7.48
CA GLN A 273 -11.76 -1.70 -6.19
C GLN A 273 -13.26 -1.51 -6.41
N LEU A 274 -14.05 -2.36 -5.75
CA LEU A 274 -15.50 -2.26 -5.73
C LEU A 274 -15.95 -2.57 -4.31
N GLY A 275 -16.85 -1.75 -3.77
CA GLY A 275 -17.40 -2.04 -2.47
C GLY A 275 -18.65 -1.28 -2.15
N VAL A 276 -19.12 -1.53 -0.94
CA VAL A 276 -20.32 -0.94 -0.39
C VAL A 276 -20.05 -0.47 1.03
N GLY A 277 -20.74 0.57 1.43
CA GLY A 277 -20.67 1.11 2.77
C GLY A 277 -22.00 1.67 3.23
N SER A 278 -22.03 2.02 4.50
CA SER A 278 -23.15 2.67 5.14
C SER A 278 -22.69 3.90 5.89
N GLU A 279 -23.45 4.97 5.80
CA GLU A 279 -23.27 6.18 6.60
C GLU A 279 -24.39 6.34 7.62
N LEU A 280 -23.98 6.59 8.86
CA LEU A 280 -24.86 6.86 9.98
C LEU A 280 -24.64 8.31 10.44
N PRO A 281 -25.67 9.18 10.37
CA PRO A 281 -25.54 10.55 10.83
C PRO A 281 -25.45 10.59 12.36
N LEU A 282 -24.38 11.17 12.89
CA LEU A 282 -24.27 11.48 14.31
C LEU A 282 -24.97 12.81 14.60
N SER A 283 -25.91 12.75 15.53
CA SER A 283 -26.69 13.88 16.03
C SER A 283 -26.94 13.57 17.49
N TRP A 284 -26.39 14.43 18.34
CA TRP A 284 -26.81 14.64 19.72
C TRP A 284 -27.32 16.08 19.71
N GLU A 285 -28.63 16.27 19.91
CA GLU A 285 -29.37 17.54 19.84
C GLU A 285 -29.29 18.30 18.50
N ASP A 286 -30.38 18.24 17.71
CA ASP A 286 -30.85 19.14 16.61
C ASP A 286 -29.85 19.71 15.57
N ARG A 287 -28.58 19.34 15.63
CA ARG A 287 -27.51 19.75 14.74
C ARG A 287 -26.75 18.51 14.31
N GLN A 288 -26.64 18.31 13.00
CA GLN A 288 -25.81 17.24 12.43
C GLN A 288 -24.34 17.63 12.63
N HIS A 289 -23.62 16.90 13.48
CA HIS A 289 -22.23 17.19 13.82
C HIS A 289 -21.22 16.31 13.07
N GLY A 290 -21.68 15.29 12.36
CA GLY A 290 -20.83 14.44 11.52
C GLY A 290 -21.50 13.15 11.11
N HIS A 291 -20.78 12.29 10.40
CA HIS A 291 -21.23 10.96 10.03
C HIS A 291 -20.14 9.92 10.30
N ILE A 292 -20.57 8.74 10.74
CA ILE A 292 -19.72 7.54 10.77
C ILE A 292 -19.95 6.80 9.47
N ARG A 293 -18.86 6.48 8.78
CA ARG A 293 -18.87 5.61 7.60
C ARG A 293 -18.22 4.28 7.96
N LEU A 294 -18.91 3.19 7.66
CA LEU A 294 -18.36 1.84 7.65
C LEU A 294 -18.46 1.30 6.23
N SER A 295 -17.38 0.79 5.67
CA SER A 295 -17.39 0.19 4.34
C SER A 295 -16.49 -1.02 4.20
N GLY A 296 -16.86 -1.88 3.25
CA GLY A 296 -16.09 -3.03 2.83
C GLY A 296 -15.91 -3.01 1.31
N GLN A 297 -14.70 -3.29 0.84
CA GLN A 297 -14.36 -3.32 -0.58
C GLN A 297 -13.59 -4.59 -0.92
N VAL A 298 -13.81 -5.10 -2.13
CA VAL A 298 -12.99 -6.14 -2.74
C VAL A 298 -12.04 -5.49 -3.74
N LEU A 299 -10.80 -5.99 -3.77
CA LEU A 299 -9.74 -5.51 -4.64
C LEU A 299 -9.29 -6.62 -5.58
N TRP A 300 -9.00 -6.28 -6.83
CA TRP A 300 -8.44 -7.22 -7.78
C TRP A 300 -7.50 -6.55 -8.79
N ALA A 301 -6.53 -7.32 -9.24
CA ALA A 301 -5.64 -7.05 -10.37
C ALA A 301 -5.28 -8.40 -11.03
N ASP A 302 -4.43 -8.39 -12.05
CA ASP A 302 -4.05 -9.61 -12.81
C ASP A 302 -3.66 -10.78 -11.90
N ASN A 303 -2.76 -10.55 -10.94
CA ASN A 303 -2.24 -11.58 -10.02
C ASN A 303 -2.49 -11.28 -8.54
N MET A 304 -3.39 -10.34 -8.23
CA MET A 304 -3.65 -9.89 -6.86
C MET A 304 -5.15 -9.89 -6.58
N ARG A 305 -5.54 -10.41 -5.42
CA ARG A 305 -6.88 -10.29 -4.87
C ARG A 305 -6.79 -9.82 -3.44
N GLY A 306 -7.78 -9.07 -2.99
CA GLY A 306 -7.78 -8.57 -1.63
C GLY A 306 -9.13 -8.04 -1.18
N TRP A 307 -9.16 -7.63 0.07
CA TRP A 307 -10.31 -6.95 0.67
C TRP A 307 -9.85 -5.85 1.62
N LEU A 308 -10.68 -4.83 1.77
CA LEU A 308 -10.44 -3.64 2.58
C LEU A 308 -11.65 -3.38 3.44
N ILE A 309 -11.43 -3.06 4.71
CA ILE A 309 -12.46 -2.51 5.60
C ILE A 309 -12.04 -1.10 5.99
N THR A 310 -12.95 -0.15 5.87
CA THR A 310 -12.72 1.24 6.26
C THR A 310 -13.76 1.66 7.30
N VAL A 311 -13.27 2.26 8.38
CA VAL A 311 -14.08 2.95 9.38
C VAL A 311 -13.61 4.39 9.41
N GLY A 312 -14.53 5.32 9.16
CA GLY A 312 -14.25 6.75 9.13
C GLY A 312 -15.23 7.53 9.98
N TYR A 313 -14.72 8.58 10.61
CA TYR A 313 -15.53 9.62 11.23
C TYR A 313 -15.24 10.93 10.53
N ASN A 314 -16.26 11.54 9.95
CA ASN A 314 -16.18 12.84 9.31
C ASN A 314 -16.91 13.86 10.19
N PRO A 315 -16.19 14.73 10.92
CA PRO A 315 -16.80 15.89 11.56
C PRO A 315 -17.26 16.86 10.46
N ASN A 316 -18.48 17.40 10.59
CA ASN A 316 -19.00 18.43 9.68
C ASN A 316 -18.21 19.73 9.78
#